data_AF-A0A8J9ZXL1-F1
#
_entry.id   AF-A0A8J9ZXL1-F1
#
_cell.length_a   1.000
_cell.length_b   1.000
_cell.length_c   1.000
_cell.angle_alpha   90.00
_cell.angle_beta   90.00
_cell.angle_gamma   90.00
#
_symmetry.space_group_name_H-M   'P 1'
#
loop_
_entity.id
_entity.type
_entity.pdbx_description
1 polymer ?
#
loop_
_entity_poly.entity_id
_entity_poly.type
_entity_poly.pdbx_seq_one_letter_code
_entity_poly.pdbx_strand_id
1 'polypeptide(L)'
;MLPCQDTPSTKITYQAQVCVPKPLVALMSAQRCGDEADPTDQTRTLYKFDQKVAMPTYLIAIVAGALESRDIDHRTKVWSEKELVDKSAFEFAETETMLKTAEDLLGPYVWGQYDLLVLPPSFPYGGMENPCLTFVTPTLLAGDRSLANVVAHEISHSWTGNLVTNRTWEHFWLNEGHTVFVERKIAGRMHGEQTRQFAALGGWKDLYNSVQTFGETNLLTNLVPRLEGVDPDDAFSSVPYEKGFTLLYYLEELVGGPEKFEPFLRKYIETFKYKCLDTEEWKAFLLDYFKKEVSEGLFDNVDWKAWLHTPGMPPVKPSYDTTLADVCSALCQRWSQATPDNLDQFSPQDLEGMSPGQKTEFLAQLLLKPPLSIQHIEKMDQVYGMSANNNSEIKFRWLRLGIRAEWEGAVDAALTFVTIQGRMKFVRPLYRDLFGFEKAREKTLTTFKQNRPFMHSTTASLVAKDLKVQ
;
A
#
# COMPACT_ATOMS: atom_id res chain seq x y z
N MET A 1 -22.75 -4.13 4.30
CA MET A 1 -23.39 -2.85 3.93
C MET A 1 -24.79 -3.06 3.37
N LEU A 2 -24.96 -3.96 2.38
CA LEU A 2 -26.24 -4.25 1.71
C LEU A 2 -26.26 -5.72 1.26
N PRO A 3 -27.43 -6.34 1.01
CA PRO A 3 -27.50 -7.67 0.41
C PRO A 3 -27.02 -7.65 -1.05
N CYS A 4 -26.00 -8.44 -1.39
CA CYS A 4 -25.46 -8.54 -2.75
C CYS A 4 -24.78 -9.90 -2.98
N GLN A 5 -24.45 -10.19 -4.25
CA GLN A 5 -23.50 -11.24 -4.58
C GLN A 5 -22.09 -10.71 -4.32
N ASP A 6 -21.62 -10.86 -3.08
CA ASP A 6 -20.36 -10.30 -2.61
C ASP A 6 -19.16 -11.14 -3.10
N THR A 7 -18.89 -11.04 -4.39
CA THR A 7 -17.83 -11.75 -5.09
C THR A 7 -17.26 -10.85 -6.18
N PRO A 8 -15.93 -10.81 -6.35
CA PRO A 8 -15.33 -9.99 -7.40
C PRO A 8 -15.63 -10.54 -8.81
N SER A 9 -16.16 -11.76 -8.94
CA SER A 9 -16.57 -12.37 -10.22
C SER A 9 -17.74 -11.67 -10.91
N THR A 10 -18.49 -10.84 -10.20
CA THR A 10 -19.65 -10.11 -10.74
C THR A 10 -19.37 -8.62 -10.74
N LYS A 11 -19.63 -7.94 -11.87
CA LYS A 11 -19.54 -6.48 -12.00
C LYS A 11 -20.91 -5.86 -12.23
N ILE A 12 -21.16 -4.72 -11.59
CA ILE A 12 -22.42 -3.98 -11.69
C ILE A 12 -22.15 -2.49 -11.93
N THR A 13 -23.07 -1.83 -12.62
CA THR A 13 -23.27 -0.38 -12.53
C THR A 13 -24.22 -0.09 -11.36
N TYR A 14 -24.17 1.11 -10.78
CA TYR A 14 -25.13 1.46 -9.74
C TYR A 14 -25.51 2.94 -9.76
N GLN A 15 -26.71 3.22 -9.26
CA GLN A 15 -27.17 4.55 -8.91
C GLN A 15 -27.50 4.57 -7.43
N ALA A 16 -27.20 5.67 -6.76
CA ALA A 16 -27.44 5.80 -5.33
C ALA A 16 -28.03 7.16 -4.98
N GLN A 17 -28.87 7.15 -3.95
CA GLN A 17 -29.41 8.34 -3.31
C GLN A 17 -29.11 8.23 -1.82
N VAL A 18 -28.32 9.16 -1.29
CA VAL A 18 -27.86 9.13 0.10
C VAL A 18 -28.34 10.38 0.80
N CYS A 19 -29.16 10.19 1.83
CA CYS A 19 -29.67 11.28 2.63
C CYS A 19 -28.85 11.45 3.92
N VAL A 20 -28.31 12.64 4.16
CA VAL A 20 -27.49 12.96 5.34
C VAL A 20 -27.94 14.28 5.98
N PRO A 21 -27.70 14.51 7.29
CA PRO A 21 -27.92 15.83 7.89
C PRO A 21 -27.25 16.96 7.09
N LYS A 22 -27.93 18.10 6.96
CA LYS A 22 -27.50 19.26 6.15
C LYS A 22 -26.03 19.71 6.34
N PRO A 23 -25.43 19.67 7.54
CA PRO A 23 -24.03 20.06 7.71
C PRO A 23 -23.02 19.09 7.08
N LEU A 24 -23.47 17.91 6.63
CA LEU A 24 -22.60 16.86 6.10
C LEU A 24 -22.67 16.79 4.58
N VAL A 25 -21.55 16.36 4.00
CA VAL A 25 -21.42 16.00 2.59
C VAL A 25 -21.31 14.49 2.49
N ALA A 26 -22.12 13.90 1.62
CA ALA A 26 -21.97 12.49 1.26
C ALA A 26 -21.10 12.37 0.00
N LEU A 27 -20.23 11.37 -0.05
CA LEU A 27 -19.51 10.97 -1.25
C LEU A 27 -19.59 9.45 -1.42
N MET A 28 -19.48 8.99 -2.66
CA MET A 28 -19.43 7.58 -3.01
C MET A 28 -18.41 7.34 -4.13
N SER A 29 -18.08 6.07 -4.38
CA SER A 29 -17.27 5.60 -5.52
C SER A 29 -17.99 5.75 -6.87
N ALA A 30 -18.49 6.95 -7.17
CA ALA A 30 -19.34 7.27 -8.32
C ALA A 30 -19.31 8.77 -8.63
N GLN A 31 -19.77 9.14 -9.84
CA GLN A 31 -19.94 10.55 -10.19
C GLN A 31 -21.11 11.15 -9.43
N ARG A 32 -20.95 12.39 -8.93
CA ARG A 32 -22.03 13.13 -8.27
C ARG A 32 -22.97 13.72 -9.33
N CYS A 33 -24.26 13.47 -9.19
CA CYS A 33 -25.30 13.89 -10.14
C CYS A 33 -26.24 14.97 -9.58
N GLY A 34 -25.78 15.70 -8.55
CA GLY A 34 -26.51 16.76 -7.89
C GLY A 34 -26.92 16.42 -6.47
N ASP A 35 -27.42 17.44 -5.79
CA ASP A 35 -27.97 17.38 -4.43
C ASP A 35 -29.19 18.28 -4.32
N GLU A 36 -30.10 17.93 -3.42
CA GLU A 36 -31.32 18.68 -3.13
C GLU A 36 -31.70 18.52 -1.66
N ALA A 37 -32.58 19.39 -1.14
CA ALA A 37 -33.17 19.16 0.18
C ALA A 37 -34.00 17.88 0.16
N ASP A 38 -33.92 17.06 1.22
CA ASP A 38 -34.73 15.85 1.31
C ASP A 38 -36.24 16.23 1.33
N PRO A 39 -37.07 15.67 0.40
CA PRO A 39 -38.50 15.94 0.34
C PRO A 39 -39.28 15.60 1.61
N THR A 40 -38.74 14.69 2.43
CA THR A 40 -39.37 14.17 3.65
C THR A 40 -38.85 14.80 4.93
N ASP A 41 -37.65 15.39 4.90
CA ASP A 41 -37.01 16.03 6.04
C ASP A 41 -36.10 17.19 5.60
N GLN A 42 -36.61 18.42 5.73
CA GLN A 42 -35.87 19.62 5.35
C GLN A 42 -34.60 19.87 6.19
N THR A 43 -34.29 19.08 7.22
CA THR A 43 -33.01 19.17 7.95
C THR A 43 -31.89 18.35 7.30
N ARG A 44 -32.20 17.64 6.20
CA ARG A 44 -31.29 16.75 5.50
C ARG A 44 -31.09 17.15 4.03
N THR A 45 -29.98 16.69 3.46
CA THR A 45 -29.62 16.84 2.05
C THR A 45 -29.56 15.46 1.41
N LEU A 46 -30.21 15.33 0.26
CA LEU A 46 -30.21 14.13 -0.59
C LEU A 46 -29.14 14.29 -1.68
N TYR A 47 -28.07 13.49 -1.62
CA TYR A 47 -27.03 13.44 -2.64
C TYR A 47 -27.32 12.30 -3.63
N LYS A 48 -27.16 12.57 -4.93
CA LYS A 48 -27.39 11.60 -6.02
C LYS A 48 -26.06 11.21 -6.67
N PHE A 49 -25.88 9.92 -6.96
CA PHE A 49 -24.68 9.38 -7.57
C PHE A 49 -24.99 8.40 -8.71
N ASP A 50 -24.13 8.36 -9.72
CA ASP A 50 -24.24 7.46 -10.87
C ASP A 50 -22.86 6.87 -11.21
N GLN A 51 -22.73 5.55 -11.07
CA GLN A 51 -21.59 4.76 -11.51
C GLN A 51 -21.96 4.02 -12.79
N LYS A 52 -21.52 4.58 -13.92
CA LYS A 52 -21.84 4.07 -15.26
C LYS A 52 -20.90 2.95 -15.73
N VAL A 53 -19.74 2.83 -15.11
CA VAL A 53 -18.76 1.79 -15.46
C VAL A 53 -18.96 0.60 -14.53
N ALA A 54 -19.14 -0.59 -15.09
CA ALA A 54 -19.36 -1.79 -14.31
C ALA A 54 -18.13 -2.12 -13.44
N MET A 55 -18.34 -2.27 -12.14
CA MET A 55 -17.31 -2.56 -11.13
C MET A 55 -17.77 -3.69 -10.18
N PRO A 56 -16.84 -4.46 -9.60
CA PRO A 56 -17.18 -5.43 -8.54
C PRO A 56 -17.73 -4.76 -7.27
N THR A 57 -18.54 -5.48 -6.49
CA THR A 57 -19.25 -4.91 -5.32
C THR A 57 -18.35 -4.46 -4.18
N TYR A 58 -17.14 -5.01 -4.06
CA TYR A 58 -16.17 -4.60 -3.04
C TYR A 58 -15.69 -3.15 -3.21
N LEU A 59 -15.86 -2.57 -4.41
CA LEU A 59 -15.50 -1.19 -4.72
C LEU A 59 -16.61 -0.18 -4.42
N ILE A 60 -17.78 -0.61 -3.95
CA ILE A 60 -18.82 0.32 -3.51
C ILE A 60 -18.36 0.97 -2.20
N ALA A 61 -18.11 2.27 -2.26
CA ALA A 61 -17.73 3.07 -1.11
C ALA A 61 -18.78 4.15 -0.80
N ILE A 62 -18.85 4.51 0.49
CA ILE A 62 -19.67 5.61 0.99
C ILE A 62 -18.93 6.31 2.13
N VAL A 63 -19.00 7.64 2.15
CA VAL A 63 -18.58 8.47 3.28
C VAL A 63 -19.62 9.56 3.50
N ALA A 64 -19.82 9.95 4.76
CA ALA A 64 -20.58 11.13 5.14
C ALA A 64 -19.84 11.86 6.27
N GLY A 65 -19.56 13.15 6.09
CA GLY A 65 -18.81 13.94 7.07
C GLY A 65 -18.81 15.43 6.77
N ALA A 66 -18.18 16.22 7.63
CA ALA A 66 -17.94 17.64 7.41
C ALA A 66 -16.78 17.83 6.42
N LEU A 67 -17.04 17.53 5.14
CA LEU A 67 -16.01 17.47 4.11
C LEU A 67 -15.96 18.76 3.30
N GLU A 68 -14.73 19.25 3.13
CA GLU A 68 -14.36 20.34 2.23
C GLU A 68 -13.64 19.78 1.01
N SER A 69 -13.55 20.55 -0.07
CA SER A 69 -12.76 20.17 -1.25
C SER A 69 -11.87 21.29 -1.75
N ARG A 70 -10.80 20.89 -2.46
CA ARG A 70 -9.96 21.75 -3.29
C ARG A 70 -9.75 21.06 -4.63
N ASP A 71 -9.86 21.80 -5.71
CA ASP A 71 -9.39 21.36 -7.02
C ASP A 71 -7.86 21.37 -6.99
N ILE A 72 -7.23 20.24 -7.32
CA ILE A 72 -5.77 20.17 -7.49
C ILE A 72 -5.37 20.05 -8.97
N ASP A 73 -6.32 19.69 -9.83
CA ASP A 73 -6.22 19.73 -11.29
C ASP A 73 -7.63 19.69 -11.94
N HIS A 74 -7.72 19.78 -13.27
CA HIS A 74 -8.97 19.86 -14.04
C HIS A 74 -9.94 18.67 -13.87
N ARG A 75 -9.47 17.51 -13.41
CA ARG A 75 -10.29 16.29 -13.21
C ARG A 75 -10.15 15.65 -11.84
N THR A 76 -9.54 16.35 -10.89
CA THR A 76 -9.24 15.83 -9.55
C THR A 76 -9.50 16.87 -8.47
N LYS A 77 -10.36 16.50 -7.53
CA LYS A 77 -10.50 17.17 -6.23
C LYS A 77 -9.87 16.32 -5.14
N VAL A 78 -9.31 17.01 -4.15
CA VAL A 78 -9.01 16.40 -2.86
C VAL A 78 -10.10 16.80 -1.86
N TRP A 79 -10.60 15.82 -1.11
CA TRP A 79 -11.60 15.94 -0.08
C TRP A 79 -11.00 15.58 1.27
N SER A 80 -11.36 16.32 2.32
CA SER A 80 -11.05 15.96 3.72
C SER A 80 -11.87 16.82 4.67
N GLU A 81 -11.72 16.61 5.97
CA GLU A 81 -12.10 17.63 6.95
C GLU A 81 -11.25 18.90 6.75
N LYS A 82 -11.81 20.05 7.15
CA LYS A 82 -11.27 21.39 6.88
C LYS A 82 -9.81 21.55 7.29
N GLU A 83 -9.41 20.92 8.39
CA GLU A 83 -8.09 21.02 9.01
C GLU A 83 -6.98 20.41 8.15
N LEU A 84 -7.33 19.49 7.24
CA LEU A 84 -6.37 18.74 6.42
C LEU A 84 -6.42 19.11 4.95
N VAL A 85 -7.43 19.84 4.47
CA VAL A 85 -7.69 19.93 3.02
C VAL A 85 -6.57 20.64 2.26
N ASP A 86 -6.02 21.72 2.84
CA ASP A 86 -4.94 22.47 2.19
C ASP A 86 -3.60 21.70 2.24
N LYS A 87 -3.33 20.95 3.31
CA LYS A 87 -2.17 20.05 3.39
C LYS A 87 -2.28 18.93 2.35
N SER A 88 -3.48 18.35 2.23
CA SER A 88 -3.78 17.28 1.29
C SER A 88 -3.65 17.77 -0.16
N ALA A 89 -4.07 19.00 -0.44
CA ALA A 89 -3.90 19.62 -1.76
C ALA A 89 -2.43 19.78 -2.13
N PHE A 90 -1.59 20.21 -1.18
CA PHE A 90 -0.14 20.28 -1.38
C PHE A 90 0.50 18.91 -1.58
N GLU A 91 0.13 17.92 -0.74
CA GLU A 91 0.75 16.59 -0.73
C GLU A 91 0.48 15.83 -2.04
N PHE A 92 -0.73 15.96 -2.59
CA PHE A 92 -1.18 15.18 -3.75
C PHE A 92 -1.18 15.95 -5.07
N ALA A 93 -0.52 17.11 -5.13
CA ALA A 93 -0.49 17.96 -6.32
C ALA A 93 0.07 17.28 -7.59
N GLU A 94 0.79 16.17 -7.46
CA GLU A 94 1.36 15.41 -8.59
C GLU A 94 0.39 14.38 -9.20
N THR A 95 -0.84 14.27 -8.68
CA THR A 95 -1.84 13.27 -9.09
C THR A 95 -2.10 13.27 -10.59
N GLU A 96 -2.23 14.43 -11.23
CA GLU A 96 -2.47 14.50 -12.68
C GLU A 96 -1.26 14.01 -13.51
N THR A 97 -0.04 14.26 -13.03
CA THR A 97 1.17 13.76 -13.71
C THR A 97 1.22 12.24 -13.63
N MET A 98 0.86 11.67 -12.48
CA MET A 98 0.75 10.22 -12.29
C MET A 98 -0.36 9.63 -13.17
N LEU A 99 -1.54 10.27 -13.25
CA LEU A 99 -2.66 9.84 -14.11
C LEU A 99 -2.27 9.81 -15.59
N LYS A 100 -1.66 10.89 -16.10
CA LYS A 100 -1.16 10.94 -17.48
C LYS A 100 -0.15 9.84 -17.77
N THR A 101 0.79 9.62 -16.84
CA THR A 101 1.79 8.56 -16.95
C THR A 101 1.13 7.18 -16.99
N ALA A 102 0.10 6.94 -16.17
CA ALA A 102 -0.67 5.70 -16.18
C ALA A 102 -1.47 5.53 -17.49
N GLU A 103 -2.11 6.59 -17.99
CA GLU A 103 -2.82 6.59 -19.28
C GLU A 103 -1.89 6.26 -20.45
N ASP A 104 -0.68 6.82 -20.46
CA ASP A 104 0.34 6.52 -21.45
C ASP A 104 0.79 5.06 -21.36
N LEU A 105 0.88 4.48 -20.16
CA LEU A 105 1.27 3.08 -19.97
C LEU A 105 0.16 2.09 -20.35
N LEU A 106 -1.10 2.39 -20.01
CA LEU A 106 -2.19 1.40 -19.97
C LEU A 106 -3.35 1.67 -20.93
N GLY A 107 -3.42 2.88 -21.49
CA GLY A 107 -4.54 3.35 -22.31
C GLY A 107 -5.51 4.24 -21.53
N PRO A 108 -6.63 4.66 -22.14
CA PRO A 108 -7.46 5.75 -21.62
C PRO A 108 -8.05 5.49 -20.22
N TYR A 109 -8.10 6.53 -19.39
CA TYR A 109 -8.86 6.52 -18.13
C TYR A 109 -10.36 6.67 -18.40
N VAL A 110 -11.19 5.75 -17.91
CA VAL A 110 -12.61 5.66 -18.29
C VAL A 110 -13.61 6.09 -17.22
N TRP A 111 -13.14 6.50 -16.03
CA TRP A 111 -14.01 6.75 -14.87
C TRP A 111 -14.43 8.23 -14.74
N GLY A 112 -13.99 9.09 -15.66
CA GLY A 112 -14.29 10.51 -15.66
C GLY A 112 -13.42 11.28 -14.67
N GLN A 113 -13.90 11.47 -13.44
CA GLN A 113 -13.12 12.12 -12.37
C GLN A 113 -12.19 11.12 -11.68
N TYR A 114 -11.11 11.61 -11.10
CA TYR A 114 -10.27 10.87 -10.14
C TYR A 114 -10.13 11.76 -8.92
N ASP A 115 -11.03 11.64 -7.94
CA ASP A 115 -10.92 12.40 -6.69
C ASP A 115 -10.16 11.59 -5.63
N LEU A 116 -9.56 12.31 -4.67
CA LEU A 116 -8.93 11.74 -3.48
C LEU A 116 -9.72 12.14 -2.24
N LEU A 117 -9.93 11.22 -1.31
CA LEU A 117 -10.50 11.49 0.01
C LEU A 117 -9.50 11.10 1.10
N VAL A 118 -9.01 12.10 1.85
CA VAL A 118 -8.24 11.85 3.06
C VAL A 118 -9.20 11.55 4.21
N LEU A 119 -9.19 10.30 4.64
CA LEU A 119 -10.06 9.83 5.71
C LEU A 119 -9.52 10.23 7.10
N PRO A 120 -10.35 10.08 8.16
CA PRO A 120 -9.87 10.19 9.52
C PRO A 120 -8.75 9.18 9.84
N PRO A 121 -7.92 9.45 10.86
CA PRO A 121 -6.73 8.63 11.15
C PRO A 121 -7.01 7.15 11.41
N SER A 122 -8.22 6.75 11.78
CA SER A 122 -8.59 5.36 12.02
C SER A 122 -8.70 4.50 10.76
N PHE A 123 -8.61 5.08 9.55
CA PHE A 123 -8.61 4.33 8.30
C PHE A 123 -7.49 3.26 8.28
N PRO A 124 -7.83 1.98 8.06
CA PRO A 124 -6.92 0.88 8.36
C PRO A 124 -5.87 0.60 7.27
N TYR A 125 -6.00 1.18 6.09
CA TYR A 125 -5.14 0.89 4.92
C TYR A 125 -4.30 2.10 4.49
N GLY A 126 -3.42 1.90 3.50
CA GLY A 126 -2.70 2.99 2.84
C GLY A 126 -3.64 3.80 1.94
N GLY A 127 -4.28 3.11 1.01
CA GLY A 127 -5.39 3.62 0.24
C GLY A 127 -6.44 2.52 -0.01
N MET A 128 -7.48 2.89 -0.76
CA MET A 128 -8.47 2.00 -1.33
C MET A 128 -8.92 2.62 -2.66
N GLU A 129 -8.84 1.83 -3.73
CA GLU A 129 -8.96 2.22 -5.13
C GLU A 129 -10.39 2.49 -5.61
N ASN A 130 -11.27 2.88 -4.70
CA ASN A 130 -12.68 3.17 -4.94
C ASN A 130 -12.85 4.06 -6.20
N PRO A 131 -13.47 3.56 -7.28
CA PRO A 131 -13.52 4.29 -8.54
C PRO A 131 -14.13 5.68 -8.39
N CYS A 132 -13.58 6.66 -9.11
CA CYS A 132 -13.91 8.08 -9.01
C CYS A 132 -13.52 8.79 -7.70
N LEU A 133 -13.22 8.08 -6.60
CA LEU A 133 -12.97 8.65 -5.28
C LEU A 133 -12.07 7.75 -4.43
N THR A 134 -10.77 7.74 -4.73
CA THR A 134 -9.78 6.97 -3.98
C THR A 134 -9.73 7.43 -2.52
N PHE A 135 -9.79 6.48 -1.58
CA PHE A 135 -9.60 6.79 -0.16
C PHE A 135 -8.12 6.68 0.19
N VAL A 136 -7.60 7.60 1.01
CA VAL A 136 -6.21 7.57 1.48
C VAL A 136 -6.11 7.88 2.97
N THR A 137 -5.08 7.33 3.61
CA THR A 137 -4.73 7.62 5.00
C THR A 137 -4.13 9.01 5.18
N PRO A 138 -4.43 9.74 6.28
CA PRO A 138 -3.77 11.00 6.59
C PRO A 138 -2.29 10.80 6.96
N THR A 139 -1.85 9.55 7.18
CA THR A 139 -0.42 9.25 7.42
C THR A 139 0.46 9.47 6.18
N LEU A 140 -0.12 9.73 5.01
CA LEU A 140 0.60 10.16 3.80
C LEU A 140 0.98 11.65 3.81
N LEU A 141 0.40 12.46 4.71
CA LEU A 141 0.64 13.90 4.80
C LEU A 141 1.99 14.20 5.47
N ALA A 142 3.09 13.84 4.80
CA ALA A 142 4.45 14.02 5.28
C ALA A 142 4.93 15.48 5.20
N GLY A 143 4.29 16.31 4.36
CA GLY A 143 4.63 17.71 4.13
C GLY A 143 5.70 17.92 3.06
N ASP A 144 6.10 16.86 2.36
CA ASP A 144 7.16 16.87 1.35
C ASP A 144 6.85 15.99 0.13
N ARG A 145 5.65 15.41 0.04
CA ARG A 145 5.17 14.50 -1.00
C ARG A 145 5.89 13.15 -1.06
N SER A 146 6.78 12.86 -0.12
CA SER A 146 7.60 11.63 -0.15
C SER A 146 6.79 10.34 -0.03
N LEU A 147 5.55 10.41 0.46
CA LEU A 147 4.64 9.28 0.60
C LEU A 147 3.50 9.31 -0.44
N ALA A 148 3.54 10.24 -1.41
CA ALA A 148 2.53 10.35 -2.45
C ALA A 148 2.56 9.19 -3.46
N ASN A 149 3.58 8.31 -3.44
CA ASN A 149 3.63 7.12 -4.29
C ASN A 149 2.45 6.17 -4.06
N VAL A 150 1.83 6.17 -2.87
CA VAL A 150 0.59 5.44 -2.63
C VAL A 150 -0.51 5.92 -3.58
N VAL A 151 -0.56 7.20 -3.96
CA VAL A 151 -1.51 7.68 -4.97
C VAL A 151 -1.24 7.05 -6.35
N ALA A 152 0.01 6.82 -6.73
CA ALA A 152 0.34 6.12 -7.98
C ALA A 152 -0.14 4.66 -7.97
N HIS A 153 -0.13 4.01 -6.80
CA HIS A 153 -0.70 2.67 -6.60
C HIS A 153 -2.21 2.69 -6.87
N GLU A 154 -2.95 3.56 -6.18
CA GLU A 154 -4.40 3.67 -6.34
C GLU A 154 -4.82 4.10 -7.75
N ILE A 155 -4.03 4.97 -8.41
CA ILE A 155 -4.21 5.33 -9.82
C ILE A 155 -4.12 4.08 -10.68
N SER A 156 -3.10 3.25 -10.48
CA SER A 156 -2.85 2.05 -11.29
C SER A 156 -4.01 1.06 -11.23
N HIS A 157 -4.64 0.91 -10.05
CA HIS A 157 -5.83 0.08 -9.88
C HIS A 157 -7.01 0.48 -10.76
N SER A 158 -7.08 1.73 -11.23
CA SER A 158 -8.08 2.19 -12.20
C SER A 158 -8.10 1.33 -13.47
N TRP A 159 -7.00 0.63 -13.76
CA TRP A 159 -6.90 -0.40 -14.79
C TRP A 159 -6.75 -1.81 -14.20
N THR A 160 -5.79 -2.01 -13.29
CA THR A 160 -5.41 -3.33 -12.72
C THR A 160 -6.14 -3.57 -11.40
N GLY A 161 -7.38 -4.03 -11.48
CA GLY A 161 -8.27 -4.25 -10.34
C GLY A 161 -9.68 -3.78 -10.67
N ASN A 162 -9.82 -2.49 -11.01
CA ASN A 162 -11.14 -1.91 -11.28
C ASN A 162 -11.66 -2.32 -12.67
N LEU A 163 -10.84 -2.19 -13.73
CA LEU A 163 -11.21 -2.61 -15.08
C LEU A 163 -11.01 -4.09 -15.31
N VAL A 164 -9.84 -4.61 -14.92
CA VAL A 164 -9.47 -6.02 -15.02
C VAL A 164 -9.38 -6.58 -13.61
N THR A 165 -10.35 -7.41 -13.20
CA THR A 165 -10.51 -7.82 -11.79
C THR A 165 -10.18 -9.30 -11.60
N ASN A 166 -9.55 -9.67 -10.49
CA ASN A 166 -9.47 -11.04 -10.04
C ASN A 166 -10.87 -11.70 -9.93
N ARG A 167 -11.05 -12.92 -10.45
CA ARG A 167 -12.33 -13.64 -10.39
C ARG A 167 -12.71 -14.07 -8.96
N THR A 168 -11.72 -14.45 -8.17
CA THR A 168 -11.84 -14.80 -6.75
C THR A 168 -10.65 -14.22 -5.98
N TRP A 169 -10.75 -14.16 -4.66
CA TRP A 169 -9.66 -13.64 -3.81
C TRP A 169 -8.38 -14.51 -3.84
N GLU A 170 -8.45 -15.75 -4.33
CA GLU A 170 -7.26 -16.59 -4.57
C GLU A 170 -6.36 -16.03 -5.69
N HIS A 171 -6.94 -15.24 -6.59
CA HIS A 171 -6.23 -14.58 -7.69
C HIS A 171 -5.93 -13.11 -7.40
N PHE A 172 -5.95 -12.68 -6.14
CA PHE A 172 -5.79 -11.28 -5.74
C PHE A 172 -4.46 -10.67 -6.21
N TRP A 173 -3.43 -11.49 -6.41
CA TRP A 173 -2.16 -11.04 -7.01
C TRP A 173 -2.32 -10.46 -8.42
N LEU A 174 -3.37 -10.82 -9.17
CA LEU A 174 -3.64 -10.22 -10.49
C LEU A 174 -3.98 -8.75 -10.38
N ASN A 175 -4.64 -8.34 -9.30
CA ASN A 175 -4.82 -6.92 -9.00
C ASN A 175 -3.46 -6.38 -8.53
N GLU A 176 -2.97 -6.88 -7.39
CA GLU A 176 -1.90 -6.22 -6.64
C GLU A 176 -0.53 -6.29 -7.31
N GLY A 177 -0.16 -7.45 -7.85
CA GLY A 177 1.11 -7.61 -8.55
C GLY A 177 1.20 -6.69 -9.77
N HIS A 178 0.13 -6.59 -10.56
CA HIS A 178 0.09 -5.68 -11.71
C HIS A 178 0.04 -4.22 -11.28
N THR A 179 -0.72 -3.89 -10.23
CA THR A 179 -0.76 -2.53 -9.69
C THR A 179 0.61 -2.07 -9.21
N VAL A 180 1.32 -2.86 -8.40
CA VAL A 180 2.68 -2.53 -7.95
C VAL A 180 3.66 -2.43 -9.13
N PHE A 181 3.48 -3.25 -10.16
CA PHE A 181 4.29 -3.18 -11.37
C PHE A 181 4.10 -1.85 -12.12
N VAL A 182 2.85 -1.39 -12.26
CA VAL A 182 2.53 -0.09 -12.88
C VAL A 182 2.96 1.07 -11.97
N GLU A 183 2.68 1.01 -10.68
CA GLU A 183 3.08 2.01 -9.67
C GLU A 183 4.58 2.31 -9.79
N ARG A 184 5.40 1.25 -9.81
CA ARG A 184 6.86 1.36 -9.91
C ARG A 184 7.29 1.89 -11.28
N LYS A 185 6.59 1.56 -12.36
CA LYS A 185 6.83 2.18 -13.68
C LYS A 185 6.50 3.68 -13.69
N ILE A 186 5.41 4.11 -13.05
CA ILE A 186 5.06 5.53 -12.88
C ILE A 186 6.19 6.25 -12.15
N ALA A 187 6.62 5.71 -11.00
CA ALA A 187 7.75 6.25 -10.25
C ALA A 187 9.03 6.33 -11.10
N GLY A 188 9.31 5.30 -11.91
CA GLY A 188 10.44 5.28 -12.84
C GLY A 188 10.37 6.35 -13.94
N ARG A 189 9.17 6.61 -14.49
CA ARG A 189 8.96 7.67 -15.50
C ARG A 189 9.06 9.07 -14.91
N MET A 190 8.63 9.26 -13.66
CA MET A 190 8.66 10.56 -12.97
C MET A 190 10.03 10.90 -12.38
N HIS A 191 10.75 9.91 -11.86
CA HIS A 191 11.93 10.12 -11.03
C HIS A 191 13.14 9.28 -11.47
N GLY A 192 13.08 8.67 -12.65
CA GLY A 192 14.17 7.90 -13.23
C GLY A 192 14.16 6.42 -12.86
N GLU A 193 14.77 5.60 -13.73
CA GLU A 193 14.76 4.13 -13.63
C GLU A 193 15.37 3.63 -12.31
N GLN A 194 16.39 4.30 -11.78
CA GLN A 194 16.99 3.95 -10.50
C GLN A 194 15.97 4.04 -9.34
N THR A 195 14.98 4.93 -9.41
CA THR A 195 13.89 5.02 -8.43
C THR A 195 12.98 3.79 -8.50
N ARG A 196 12.66 3.31 -9.71
CA ARG A 196 11.91 2.05 -9.92
C ARG A 196 12.65 0.87 -9.32
N GLN A 197 13.95 0.78 -9.60
CA GLN A 197 14.84 -0.28 -9.11
C GLN A 197 14.97 -0.27 -7.58
N PHE A 198 15.11 0.92 -6.99
CA PHE A 198 15.14 1.12 -5.54
C PHE A 198 13.84 0.66 -4.88
N ALA A 199 12.68 1.03 -5.43
CA ALA A 199 11.38 0.57 -4.93
C ALA A 199 11.21 -0.95 -5.07
N ALA A 200 11.65 -1.54 -6.19
CA ALA A 200 11.63 -2.98 -6.42
C ALA A 200 12.49 -3.76 -5.42
N LEU A 201 13.69 -3.25 -5.11
CA LEU A 201 14.59 -3.83 -4.12
C LEU A 201 14.03 -3.74 -2.70
N GLY A 202 13.38 -2.62 -2.34
CA GLY A 202 12.66 -2.47 -1.09
C GLY A 202 11.51 -3.48 -0.97
N GLY A 203 10.72 -3.62 -2.03
CA GLY A 203 9.64 -4.60 -2.13
C GLY A 203 10.10 -6.05 -1.95
N TRP A 204 11.25 -6.42 -2.53
CA TRP A 204 11.85 -7.74 -2.30
C TRP A 204 12.16 -8.01 -0.81
N LYS A 205 12.62 -6.99 -0.07
CA LYS A 205 12.87 -7.09 1.37
C LYS A 205 11.58 -7.20 2.17
N ASP A 206 10.54 -6.47 1.76
CA ASP A 206 9.21 -6.56 2.37
C ASP A 206 8.55 -7.94 2.12
N LEU A 207 8.77 -8.55 0.95
CA LEU A 207 8.38 -9.93 0.68
C LEU A 207 9.09 -10.90 1.60
N TYR A 208 10.42 -10.78 1.71
CA TYR A 208 11.22 -11.61 2.61
C TYR A 208 10.72 -11.52 4.05
N ASN A 209 10.44 -10.31 4.54
CA ASN A 209 9.89 -10.10 5.88
C ASN A 209 8.53 -10.77 6.10
N SER A 210 7.62 -10.68 5.13
CA SER A 210 6.33 -11.36 5.21
C SER A 210 6.49 -12.87 5.21
N VAL A 211 7.33 -13.42 4.32
CA VAL A 211 7.62 -14.86 4.29
C VAL A 211 8.19 -15.36 5.61
N GLN A 212 9.14 -14.63 6.21
CA GLN A 212 9.69 -14.98 7.52
C GLN A 212 8.65 -14.86 8.64
N THR A 213 7.74 -13.88 8.57
CA THR A 213 6.66 -13.69 9.55
C THR A 213 5.62 -14.81 9.50
N PHE A 214 5.23 -15.25 8.30
CA PHE A 214 4.29 -16.36 8.12
C PHE A 214 4.93 -17.74 8.31
N GLY A 215 6.23 -17.85 8.02
CA GLY A 215 6.97 -19.10 7.87
C GLY A 215 7.06 -19.54 6.40
N GLU A 216 8.24 -20.03 5.99
CA GLU A 216 8.54 -20.38 4.59
C GLU A 216 7.66 -21.48 4.00
N THR A 217 7.07 -22.34 4.84
CA THR A 217 6.18 -23.42 4.42
C THR A 217 4.70 -23.07 4.52
N ASN A 218 4.37 -21.84 4.93
CA ASN A 218 2.98 -21.42 5.12
C ASN A 218 2.31 -21.21 3.75
N LEU A 219 1.17 -21.87 3.53
CA LEU A 219 0.45 -21.85 2.25
C LEU A 219 -0.07 -20.47 1.86
N LEU A 220 -0.22 -19.54 2.82
CA LEU A 220 -0.58 -18.14 2.54
C LEU A 220 0.57 -17.36 1.88
N THR A 221 1.77 -17.93 1.78
CA THR A 221 2.89 -17.37 1.02
C THR A 221 2.91 -17.85 -0.45
N ASN A 222 1.95 -18.68 -0.86
CA ASN A 222 1.70 -18.96 -2.28
C ASN A 222 1.22 -17.67 -2.98
N LEU A 223 1.58 -17.51 -4.25
CA LEU A 223 1.06 -16.40 -5.05
C LEU A 223 -0.44 -16.60 -5.36
N VAL A 224 -0.85 -17.85 -5.56
CA VAL A 224 -2.24 -18.29 -5.65
C VAL A 224 -2.53 -19.20 -4.45
N PRO A 225 -2.93 -18.65 -3.29
CA PRO A 225 -3.28 -19.43 -2.11
C PRO A 225 -4.63 -20.12 -2.30
N ARG A 226 -4.90 -21.13 -1.45
CA ARG A 226 -6.24 -21.72 -1.31
C ARG A 226 -6.93 -21.11 -0.09
N LEU A 227 -8.10 -20.53 -0.26
CA LEU A 227 -8.78 -19.74 0.79
C LEU A 227 -10.02 -20.43 1.39
N GLU A 228 -10.26 -21.71 1.06
CA GLU A 228 -11.34 -22.49 1.67
C GLU A 228 -11.17 -22.56 3.20
N GLY A 229 -12.15 -22.02 3.93
CA GLY A 229 -12.13 -21.96 5.40
C GLY A 229 -11.19 -20.90 5.99
N VAL A 230 -10.65 -20.00 5.17
CA VAL A 230 -9.77 -18.90 5.58
C VAL A 230 -10.51 -17.58 5.44
N ASP A 231 -10.47 -16.76 6.49
CA ASP A 231 -10.90 -15.36 6.41
C ASP A 231 -9.92 -14.61 5.48
N PRO A 232 -10.36 -13.97 4.40
CA PRO A 232 -9.47 -13.19 3.52
C PRO A 232 -8.61 -12.17 4.27
N ASP A 233 -9.11 -11.58 5.37
CA ASP A 233 -8.35 -10.64 6.20
C ASP A 233 -7.12 -11.30 6.86
N ASP A 234 -7.16 -12.62 7.10
CA ASP A 234 -6.02 -13.38 7.62
C ASP A 234 -4.99 -13.73 6.52
N ALA A 235 -5.39 -13.68 5.24
CA ALA A 235 -4.53 -13.91 4.08
C ALA A 235 -3.87 -12.63 3.55
N PHE A 236 -4.44 -11.46 3.83
CA PHE A 236 -3.89 -10.19 3.39
C PHE A 236 -2.50 -9.92 4.00
N SER A 237 -1.55 -9.70 3.10
CA SER A 237 -0.15 -9.46 3.40
C SER A 237 0.53 -8.79 2.20
N SER A 238 1.83 -8.48 2.31
CA SER A 238 2.62 -8.02 1.15
C SER A 238 2.93 -9.13 0.12
N VAL A 239 2.56 -10.40 0.36
CA VAL A 239 2.86 -11.51 -0.56
C VAL A 239 2.25 -11.29 -1.96
N PRO A 240 0.93 -11.10 -2.15
CA PRO A 240 0.35 -10.93 -3.49
C PRO A 240 0.89 -9.70 -4.23
N TYR A 241 1.23 -8.64 -3.50
CA TYR A 241 1.85 -7.42 -4.01
C TYR A 241 3.25 -7.70 -4.55
N GLU A 242 4.15 -8.18 -3.69
CA GLU A 242 5.58 -8.23 -4.00
C GLU A 242 5.98 -9.49 -4.76
N LYS A 243 5.36 -10.64 -4.47
CA LYS A 243 5.59 -11.87 -5.23
C LYS A 243 4.98 -11.76 -6.62
N GLY A 244 3.80 -11.12 -6.73
CA GLY A 244 3.17 -10.79 -8.01
C GLY A 244 3.99 -9.81 -8.84
N PHE A 245 4.44 -8.71 -8.23
CA PHE A 245 5.38 -7.79 -8.88
C PHE A 245 6.65 -8.51 -9.36
N THR A 246 7.26 -9.33 -8.51
CA THR A 246 8.52 -10.00 -8.84
C THR A 246 8.34 -10.94 -10.03
N LEU A 247 7.21 -11.65 -10.13
CA LEU A 247 6.89 -12.46 -11.31
C LEU A 247 6.81 -11.59 -12.57
N LEU A 248 6.09 -10.47 -12.54
CA LEU A 248 5.95 -9.59 -13.70
C LEU A 248 7.27 -8.94 -14.10
N TYR A 249 8.09 -8.52 -13.13
CA TYR A 249 9.42 -7.98 -13.38
C TYR A 249 10.37 -9.04 -13.96
N TYR A 250 10.33 -10.26 -13.43
CA TYR A 250 11.06 -11.39 -14.01
C TYR A 250 10.65 -11.66 -15.46
N LEU A 251 9.34 -11.61 -15.76
CA LEU A 251 8.83 -11.82 -17.11
C LEU A 251 9.20 -10.67 -18.05
N GLU A 252 9.19 -9.42 -17.58
CA GLU A 252 9.68 -8.25 -18.34
C GLU A 252 11.13 -8.44 -18.79
N GLU A 253 12.01 -8.81 -17.85
CA GLU A 253 13.42 -9.09 -18.16
C GLU A 253 13.55 -10.28 -19.11
N LEU A 254 12.77 -11.34 -18.90
CA LEU A 254 12.81 -12.56 -19.71
C LEU A 254 12.45 -12.30 -21.18
N VAL A 255 11.42 -11.48 -21.45
CA VAL A 255 11.01 -11.19 -22.84
C VAL A 255 11.93 -10.18 -23.53
N GLY A 256 12.80 -9.50 -22.79
CA GLY A 256 13.81 -8.58 -23.29
C GLY A 256 13.54 -7.11 -22.98
N GLY A 257 12.89 -6.80 -21.86
CA GLY A 257 12.79 -5.46 -21.30
C GLY A 257 11.42 -4.76 -21.47
N PRO A 258 11.29 -3.55 -20.90
CA PRO A 258 10.04 -2.81 -20.84
C PRO A 258 9.45 -2.48 -22.21
N GLU A 259 10.26 -2.27 -23.25
CA GLU A 259 9.80 -1.94 -24.60
C GLU A 259 8.97 -3.07 -25.23
N LYS A 260 9.22 -4.32 -24.82
CA LYS A 260 8.45 -5.49 -25.26
C LYS A 260 7.30 -5.84 -24.33
N PHE A 261 7.46 -5.57 -23.04
CA PHE A 261 6.44 -5.93 -22.03
C PHE A 261 5.31 -4.89 -21.91
N GLU A 262 5.58 -3.60 -22.13
CA GLU A 262 4.55 -2.55 -22.08
C GLU A 262 3.45 -2.71 -23.16
N PRO A 263 3.77 -3.07 -24.42
CA PRO A 263 2.75 -3.43 -25.41
C PRO A 263 1.86 -4.60 -24.97
N PHE A 264 2.42 -5.63 -24.32
CA PHE A 264 1.65 -6.71 -23.72
C PHE A 264 0.71 -6.17 -22.65
N LEU A 265 1.19 -5.32 -21.76
CA LEU A 265 0.40 -4.75 -20.67
C LEU A 265 -0.81 -3.95 -21.20
N ARG A 266 -0.62 -3.11 -22.23
CA ARG A 266 -1.73 -2.42 -22.91
C ARG A 266 -2.72 -3.40 -23.52
N LYS A 267 -2.23 -4.45 -24.20
CA LYS A 267 -3.09 -5.45 -24.84
C LYS A 267 -3.87 -6.26 -23.80
N TYR A 268 -3.26 -6.57 -22.67
CA TYR A 268 -3.89 -7.23 -21.52
C TYR A 268 -5.08 -6.41 -21.02
N ILE A 269 -4.86 -5.12 -20.73
CA ILE A 269 -5.92 -4.20 -20.31
C ILE A 269 -7.03 -4.11 -21.37
N GLU A 270 -6.66 -3.92 -22.65
CA GLU A 270 -7.64 -3.82 -23.74
C GLU A 270 -8.52 -5.07 -23.88
N THR A 271 -7.92 -6.26 -23.70
CA THR A 271 -8.58 -7.55 -23.90
C THR A 271 -9.52 -7.91 -22.75
N PHE A 272 -9.13 -7.56 -21.52
CA PHE A 272 -9.83 -7.95 -20.30
C PHE A 272 -10.59 -6.82 -19.60
N LYS A 273 -10.58 -5.59 -20.12
CA LYS A 273 -11.39 -4.50 -19.56
C LYS A 273 -12.84 -4.94 -19.38
N TYR A 274 -13.40 -4.60 -18.23
CA TYR A 274 -14.75 -4.98 -17.77
C TYR A 274 -14.97 -6.48 -17.50
N LYS A 275 -13.90 -7.29 -17.44
CA LYS A 275 -13.98 -8.73 -17.14
C LYS A 275 -13.35 -9.08 -15.80
N CYS A 276 -13.64 -10.29 -15.34
CA CYS A 276 -13.03 -10.90 -14.19
C CYS A 276 -12.34 -12.20 -14.60
N LEU A 277 -11.05 -12.35 -14.27
CA LEU A 277 -10.22 -13.47 -14.72
C LEU A 277 -9.49 -14.17 -13.59
N ASP A 278 -9.13 -15.43 -13.83
CA ASP A 278 -8.22 -16.19 -12.99
C ASP A 278 -6.79 -16.20 -13.55
N THR A 279 -5.86 -16.78 -12.77
CA THR A 279 -4.44 -16.87 -13.11
C THR A 279 -4.20 -17.66 -14.41
N GLU A 280 -5.02 -18.67 -14.70
CA GLU A 280 -4.82 -19.52 -15.87
C GLU A 280 -5.21 -18.79 -17.15
N GLU A 281 -6.30 -18.01 -17.12
CA GLU A 281 -6.67 -17.12 -18.23
C GLU A 281 -5.61 -16.04 -18.49
N TRP A 282 -5.07 -15.43 -17.42
CA TRP A 282 -3.97 -14.47 -17.53
C TRP A 282 -2.74 -15.11 -18.19
N LYS A 283 -2.34 -16.28 -17.70
CA LYS A 283 -1.17 -17.02 -18.20
C LYS A 283 -1.36 -17.46 -19.64
N ALA A 284 -2.52 -17.99 -19.98
CA ALA A 284 -2.83 -18.40 -21.35
C ALA A 284 -2.72 -17.21 -22.32
N PHE A 285 -3.22 -16.04 -21.93
CA PHE A 285 -3.10 -14.83 -22.72
C PHE A 285 -1.66 -14.33 -22.85
N LEU A 286 -0.86 -14.37 -21.78
CA LEU A 286 0.58 -14.05 -21.83
C LEU A 286 1.31 -14.93 -22.85
N LEU A 287 1.11 -16.25 -22.76
CA LEU A 287 1.77 -17.22 -23.65
C LEU A 287 1.34 -17.05 -25.10
N ASP A 288 0.06 -16.76 -25.35
CA ASP A 288 -0.46 -16.51 -26.70
C ASP A 288 0.08 -15.20 -27.30
N TYR A 289 0.11 -14.13 -26.50
CA TYR A 289 0.63 -12.83 -26.94
C TYR A 289 2.08 -12.94 -27.40
N PHE A 290 2.95 -13.56 -26.59
CA PHE A 290 4.37 -13.62 -26.88
C PHE A 290 4.75 -14.73 -27.87
N LYS A 291 3.83 -15.62 -28.27
CA LYS A 291 4.09 -16.77 -29.14
C LYS A 291 4.78 -16.42 -30.48
N LYS A 292 4.59 -15.19 -30.98
CA LYS A 292 5.21 -14.67 -32.20
C LYS A 292 6.25 -13.57 -31.95
N GLU A 293 6.34 -13.06 -30.72
CA GLU A 293 7.15 -11.90 -30.35
C GLU A 293 8.52 -12.29 -29.77
N VAL A 294 8.66 -13.54 -29.33
CA VAL A 294 9.90 -14.08 -28.74
C VAL A 294 10.33 -15.39 -29.38
N SER A 295 11.55 -15.85 -29.07
CA SER A 295 12.05 -17.15 -29.52
C SER A 295 11.17 -18.29 -29.03
N GLU A 296 10.94 -19.28 -29.89
CA GLU A 296 10.21 -20.50 -29.54
C GLU A 296 10.81 -21.16 -28.29
N GLY A 297 9.94 -21.56 -27.36
CA GLY A 297 10.33 -22.19 -26.10
C GLY A 297 10.84 -21.25 -24.99
N LEU A 298 10.78 -19.92 -25.16
CA LEU A 298 11.24 -18.98 -24.11
C LEU A 298 10.61 -19.26 -22.73
N PHE A 299 9.31 -19.55 -22.70
CA PHE A 299 8.56 -19.78 -21.46
C PHE A 299 8.65 -21.22 -20.93
N ASP A 300 9.28 -22.15 -21.66
CA ASP A 300 9.35 -23.56 -21.27
C ASP A 300 10.21 -23.75 -20.01
N ASN A 301 11.15 -22.83 -19.77
CA ASN A 301 12.04 -22.84 -18.61
C ASN A 301 11.46 -22.09 -17.40
N VAL A 302 10.28 -21.48 -17.52
CA VAL A 302 9.63 -20.80 -16.39
C VAL A 302 8.99 -21.85 -15.48
N ASP A 303 9.47 -21.95 -14.24
CA ASP A 303 8.86 -22.82 -13.23
C ASP A 303 7.55 -22.22 -12.69
N TRP A 304 6.49 -22.32 -13.50
CA TRP A 304 5.16 -21.81 -13.17
C TRP A 304 4.62 -22.40 -11.86
N LYS A 305 4.97 -23.65 -11.54
CA LYS A 305 4.50 -24.28 -10.30
C LYS A 305 5.17 -23.63 -9.09
N ALA A 306 6.48 -23.37 -9.15
CA ALA A 306 7.19 -22.67 -8.09
C ALA A 306 6.68 -21.24 -7.91
N TRP A 307 6.48 -20.51 -9.01
CA TRP A 307 5.97 -19.14 -8.96
C TRP A 307 4.56 -19.03 -8.38
N LEU A 308 3.63 -19.87 -8.84
CA LEU A 308 2.21 -19.71 -8.55
C LEU A 308 1.77 -20.43 -7.27
N HIS A 309 2.30 -21.63 -7.01
CA HIS A 309 1.72 -22.59 -6.06
C HIS A 309 2.71 -23.14 -5.01
N THR A 310 3.92 -22.60 -4.93
CA THR A 310 4.91 -23.01 -3.93
C THR A 310 5.12 -21.92 -2.88
N PRO A 311 5.08 -22.27 -1.58
CA PRO A 311 5.23 -21.30 -0.51
C PRO A 311 6.70 -20.83 -0.41
N GLY A 312 6.91 -19.73 0.29
CA GLY A 312 8.23 -19.14 0.51
C GLY A 312 8.60 -18.09 -0.56
N MET A 313 9.90 -17.81 -0.66
CA MET A 313 10.42 -16.86 -1.64
C MET A 313 10.29 -17.40 -3.08
N PRO A 314 10.21 -16.52 -4.09
CA PRO A 314 10.23 -16.91 -5.50
C PRO A 314 11.44 -17.79 -5.87
N PRO A 315 11.33 -18.65 -6.91
CA PRO A 315 12.43 -19.51 -7.35
C PRO A 315 13.60 -18.71 -7.96
N VAL A 316 13.34 -17.49 -8.43
CA VAL A 316 14.33 -16.61 -9.04
C VAL A 316 14.24 -15.25 -8.38
N LYS A 317 15.39 -14.73 -7.92
CA LYS A 317 15.54 -13.33 -7.54
C LYS A 317 15.99 -12.53 -8.77
N PRO A 318 15.20 -11.56 -9.25
CA PRO A 318 15.64 -10.67 -10.32
C PRO A 318 16.87 -9.85 -9.93
N SER A 319 17.63 -9.40 -10.91
CA SER A 319 18.70 -8.43 -10.69
C SER A 319 18.10 -7.04 -10.56
N TYR A 320 18.53 -6.29 -9.54
CA TYR A 320 18.11 -4.92 -9.30
C TYR A 320 19.34 -4.01 -9.30
N ASP A 321 19.20 -2.81 -9.87
CA ASP A 321 20.17 -1.74 -9.65
C ASP A 321 20.17 -1.34 -8.17
N THR A 322 21.36 -1.28 -7.56
CA THR A 322 21.52 -0.94 -6.13
C THR A 322 22.00 0.48 -5.89
N THR A 323 22.18 1.30 -6.93
CA THR A 323 22.85 2.60 -6.86
C THR A 323 22.28 3.49 -5.76
N LEU A 324 20.94 3.59 -5.66
CA LEU A 324 20.28 4.41 -4.63
C LEU A 324 20.27 3.74 -3.24
N ALA A 325 20.43 2.43 -3.17
CA ALA A 325 20.43 1.65 -1.93
C ALA A 325 21.82 1.50 -1.31
N ASP A 326 22.90 1.65 -2.08
CA ASP A 326 24.27 1.43 -1.62
C ASP A 326 24.63 2.35 -0.44
N VAL A 327 24.21 3.63 -0.49
CA VAL A 327 24.43 4.57 0.62
C VAL A 327 23.67 4.16 1.89
N CYS A 328 22.47 3.60 1.74
CA CYS A 328 21.67 3.07 2.86
C CYS A 328 22.35 1.86 3.48
N SER A 329 22.86 0.95 2.64
CA SER A 329 23.56 -0.26 3.06
C SER A 329 24.90 0.04 3.72
N ALA A 330 25.66 0.99 3.20
CA ALA A 330 26.91 1.45 3.81
C ALA A 330 26.67 2.01 5.21
N LEU A 331 25.65 2.88 5.38
CA LEU A 331 25.32 3.44 6.68
C LEU A 331 24.76 2.38 7.65
N CYS A 332 23.88 1.49 7.18
CA CYS A 332 23.39 0.36 7.98
C CYS A 332 24.54 -0.51 8.48
N GLN A 333 25.50 -0.82 7.63
CA GLN A 333 26.67 -1.63 7.99
C GLN A 333 27.52 -0.93 9.05
N ARG A 334 27.80 0.38 8.88
CA ARG A 334 28.53 1.17 9.88
C ARG A 334 27.86 1.11 11.26
N TRP A 335 26.55 1.34 11.33
CA TRP A 335 25.80 1.25 12.58
C TRP A 335 25.77 -0.15 13.18
N SER A 336 25.67 -1.18 12.34
CA SER A 336 25.61 -2.59 12.79
C SER A 336 26.96 -3.12 13.29
N GLN A 337 28.07 -2.52 12.84
CA GLN A 337 29.43 -2.91 13.20
C GLN A 337 30.05 -2.01 14.27
N ALA A 338 29.37 -0.91 14.63
CA ALA A 338 29.81 -0.01 15.67
C ALA A 338 29.80 -0.71 17.04
N THR A 339 30.66 -0.23 17.93
CA THR A 339 30.69 -0.60 19.33
C THR A 339 30.38 0.65 20.16
N PRO A 340 29.95 0.50 21.42
CA PRO A 340 29.76 1.64 22.32
C PRO A 340 30.91 2.67 22.33
N ASP A 341 32.15 2.19 22.19
CA ASP A 341 33.36 3.02 22.27
C ASP A 341 33.62 3.88 21.02
N ASN A 342 32.96 3.60 19.89
CA ASN A 342 33.21 4.29 18.62
C ASN A 342 31.97 5.00 18.05
N LEU A 343 30.94 5.21 18.87
CA LEU A 343 29.70 5.88 18.48
C LEU A 343 29.88 7.36 18.07
N ASP A 344 30.97 8.00 18.47
CA ASP A 344 31.29 9.38 18.08
C ASP A 344 31.72 9.54 16.61
N GLN A 345 31.86 8.43 15.87
CA GLN A 345 32.09 8.46 14.42
C GLN A 345 30.85 8.90 13.61
N PHE A 346 29.66 8.92 14.23
CA PHE A 346 28.41 9.30 13.57
C PHE A 346 28.12 10.79 13.75
N SER A 347 27.63 11.41 12.69
CA SER A 347 27.37 12.85 12.63
C SER A 347 26.15 13.16 11.75
N PRO A 348 25.48 14.31 11.91
CA PRO A 348 24.30 14.64 11.10
C PRO A 348 24.51 14.54 9.58
N GLN A 349 25.77 14.70 9.13
CA GLN A 349 26.20 14.57 7.74
C GLN A 349 25.93 13.17 7.15
N ASP A 350 25.82 12.12 7.97
CA ASP A 350 25.55 10.76 7.49
C ASP A 350 24.18 10.63 6.80
N LEU A 351 23.22 11.48 7.16
CA LEU A 351 21.88 11.53 6.56
C LEU A 351 21.70 12.74 5.62
N GLU A 352 22.73 13.58 5.50
CA GLU A 352 22.72 14.71 4.59
C GLU A 352 22.69 14.20 3.14
N GLY A 353 21.80 14.75 2.31
CA GLY A 353 21.60 14.30 0.93
C GLY A 353 20.78 13.01 0.76
N MET A 354 20.50 12.25 1.83
CA MET A 354 19.58 11.11 1.74
C MET A 354 18.14 11.57 1.57
N SER A 355 17.45 10.99 0.57
CA SER A 355 16.01 11.17 0.41
C SER A 355 15.22 10.54 1.58
N PRO A 356 13.95 10.93 1.82
CA PRO A 356 13.10 10.25 2.80
C PRO A 356 12.97 8.74 2.54
N GLY A 357 12.95 8.32 1.27
CA GLY A 357 12.98 6.91 0.87
C GLY A 357 14.28 6.20 1.30
N GLN A 358 15.43 6.85 1.11
CA GLN A 358 16.73 6.30 1.55
C GLN A 358 16.84 6.20 3.08
N LYS A 359 16.35 7.20 3.81
CA LYS A 359 16.26 7.16 5.28
C LYS A 359 15.37 6.01 5.76
N THR A 360 14.22 5.84 5.10
CA THR A 360 13.29 4.73 5.36
C THR A 360 13.96 3.38 5.12
N GLU A 361 14.67 3.24 4.00
CA GLU A 361 15.40 2.04 3.62
C GLU A 361 16.56 1.73 4.57
N PHE A 362 17.34 2.73 4.98
CA PHE A 362 18.39 2.58 6.01
C PHE A 362 17.82 1.98 7.30
N LEU A 363 16.72 2.53 7.81
CA LEU A 363 16.06 2.02 9.02
C LEU A 363 15.46 0.62 8.80
N ALA A 364 14.93 0.35 7.60
CA ALA A 364 14.41 -0.96 7.23
C ALA A 364 15.53 -2.03 7.26
N GLN A 365 16.71 -1.72 6.73
CA GLN A 365 17.85 -2.62 6.75
C GLN A 365 18.35 -2.89 8.18
N LEU A 366 18.36 -1.87 9.05
CA LEU A 366 18.70 -2.06 10.47
C LEU A 366 17.71 -2.98 11.19
N LEU A 367 16.42 -2.92 10.86
CA LEU A 367 15.41 -3.81 11.44
C LEU A 367 15.60 -5.29 11.05
N LEU A 368 16.40 -5.58 10.03
CA LEU A 368 16.79 -6.94 9.62
C LEU A 368 18.03 -7.46 10.37
N LYS A 369 18.72 -6.60 11.12
CA LYS A 369 19.90 -6.96 11.91
C LYS A 369 19.50 -7.35 13.33
N PRO A 370 20.39 -8.01 14.09
CA PRO A 370 20.20 -8.18 15.53
C PRO A 370 19.90 -6.83 16.21
N PRO A 371 19.08 -6.79 17.26
CA PRO A 371 18.77 -5.55 17.97
C PRO A 371 20.03 -4.80 18.40
N LEU A 372 20.04 -3.49 18.15
CA LEU A 372 21.09 -2.58 18.62
C LEU A 372 21.00 -2.40 20.15
N SER A 373 22.09 -1.98 20.78
CA SER A 373 22.04 -1.62 22.21
C SER A 373 21.35 -0.27 22.43
N ILE A 374 20.85 -0.03 23.65
CA ILE A 374 20.21 1.24 24.04
C ILE A 374 21.13 2.44 23.74
N GLN A 375 22.44 2.32 24.00
CA GLN A 375 23.41 3.39 23.71
C GLN A 375 23.50 3.74 22.21
N HIS A 376 23.35 2.74 21.32
CA HIS A 376 23.31 3.01 19.87
C HIS A 376 22.04 3.77 19.50
N ILE A 377 20.89 3.37 20.05
CA ILE A 377 19.61 4.04 19.81
C ILE A 377 19.66 5.48 20.32
N GLU A 378 20.08 5.70 21.58
CA GLU A 378 20.20 7.05 22.15
C GLU A 378 21.16 7.93 21.34
N LYS A 379 22.32 7.39 20.91
CA LYS A 379 23.23 8.12 20.03
C LYS A 379 22.59 8.44 18.68
N MET A 380 21.89 7.49 18.08
CA MET A 380 21.23 7.69 16.79
C MET A 380 20.18 8.81 16.88
N ASP A 381 19.40 8.86 17.96
CA ASP A 381 18.44 9.93 18.17
C ASP A 381 19.13 11.28 18.42
N GLN A 382 20.20 11.29 19.22
CA GLN A 382 21.00 12.49 19.47
C GLN A 382 21.56 13.09 18.18
N VAL A 383 22.09 12.25 17.29
CA VAL A 383 22.77 12.70 16.07
C VAL A 383 21.79 13.01 14.93
N TYR A 384 20.70 12.25 14.81
CA TYR A 384 19.79 12.34 13.66
C TYR A 384 18.42 12.94 13.97
N GLY A 385 18.05 13.11 15.23
CA GLY A 385 16.75 13.66 15.63
C GLY A 385 15.56 12.79 15.18
N MET A 386 15.73 11.46 15.18
CA MET A 386 14.72 10.51 14.66
C MET A 386 13.38 10.62 15.39
N SER A 387 13.40 10.90 16.69
CA SER A 387 12.21 11.10 17.51
C SER A 387 11.39 12.32 17.12
N ALA A 388 11.98 13.34 16.49
CA ALA A 388 11.26 14.54 16.03
C ALA A 388 10.69 14.42 14.60
N ASN A 389 10.97 13.30 13.90
CA ASN A 389 10.54 13.13 12.51
C ASN A 389 9.02 12.85 12.40
N ASN A 390 8.33 13.57 11.52
CA ASN A 390 6.89 13.46 11.31
C ASN A 390 6.49 12.56 10.12
N ASN A 391 7.45 12.12 9.30
CA ASN A 391 7.19 11.15 8.24
C ASN A 391 6.82 9.80 8.88
N SER A 392 5.62 9.31 8.58
CA SER A 392 5.04 8.13 9.25
C SER A 392 5.86 6.86 9.02
N GLU A 393 6.45 6.67 7.83
CA GLU A 393 7.26 5.49 7.50
C GLU A 393 8.61 5.49 8.22
N ILE A 394 9.24 6.67 8.38
CA ILE A 394 10.48 6.84 9.15
C ILE A 394 10.20 6.65 10.63
N LYS A 395 9.21 7.37 11.17
CA LYS A 395 8.82 7.33 12.58
C LYS A 395 8.44 5.92 13.02
N PHE A 396 7.68 5.20 12.20
CA PHE A 396 7.33 3.80 12.44
C PHE A 396 8.56 2.91 12.61
N ARG A 397 9.51 2.94 11.66
CA ARG A 397 10.72 2.09 11.73
C ARG A 397 11.62 2.48 12.89
N TRP A 398 11.75 3.77 13.16
CA TRP A 398 12.48 4.28 14.32
C TRP A 398 11.91 3.75 15.65
N LEU A 399 10.59 3.86 15.83
CA LEU A 399 9.93 3.35 17.04
C LEU A 399 10.13 1.84 17.18
N ARG A 400 10.01 1.07 16.08
CA ARG A 400 10.30 -0.37 16.12
C ARG A 400 11.74 -0.69 16.52
N LEU A 401 12.73 0.06 16.03
CA LEU A 401 14.13 -0.10 16.45
C LEU A 401 14.29 0.14 17.95
N GLY A 402 13.70 1.22 18.47
CA GLY A 402 13.72 1.53 19.90
C GLY A 402 13.09 0.43 20.75
N ILE A 403 11.90 -0.07 20.38
CA ILE A 403 11.21 -1.13 21.12
C ILE A 403 11.98 -2.46 21.06
N ARG A 404 12.53 -2.82 19.89
CA ARG A 404 13.33 -4.06 19.74
C ARG A 404 14.65 -4.00 20.49
N ALA A 405 15.20 -2.81 20.70
CA ALA A 405 16.36 -2.56 21.56
C ALA A 405 16.01 -2.49 23.06
N GLU A 406 14.74 -2.73 23.42
CA GLU A 406 14.22 -2.63 24.79
C GLU A 406 14.43 -1.25 25.44
N TRP A 407 14.42 -0.19 24.62
CA TRP A 407 14.54 1.18 25.09
C TRP A 407 13.20 1.70 25.64
N GLU A 408 13.11 1.82 26.96
CA GLU A 408 11.90 2.30 27.65
C GLU A 408 11.46 3.71 27.21
N GLY A 409 12.41 4.56 26.79
CA GLY A 409 12.13 5.91 26.27
C GLY A 409 11.27 5.94 25.01
N ALA A 410 11.20 4.84 24.24
CA ALA A 410 10.36 4.74 23.05
C ALA A 410 8.92 4.25 23.33
N VAL A 411 8.64 3.69 24.52
CA VAL A 411 7.36 3.01 24.81
C VAL A 411 6.18 3.95 24.67
N ASP A 412 6.26 5.15 25.26
CA ASP A 412 5.14 6.09 25.27
C ASP A 412 4.91 6.68 23.88
N ALA A 413 5.99 7.01 23.17
CA ALA A 413 5.90 7.46 21.79
C ALA A 413 5.31 6.39 20.86
N ALA A 414 5.67 5.11 21.06
CA ALA A 414 5.11 4.00 20.30
C ALA A 414 3.62 3.76 20.60
N LEU A 415 3.22 3.82 21.87
CA LEU A 415 1.82 3.71 22.28
C LEU A 415 0.97 4.88 21.74
N THR A 416 1.48 6.11 21.80
CA THR A 416 0.83 7.26 21.16
C THR A 416 0.69 7.03 19.65
N PHE A 417 1.76 6.61 18.98
CA PHE A 417 1.74 6.38 17.53
C PHE A 417 0.68 5.36 17.11
N VAL A 418 0.51 4.24 17.83
CA VAL A 418 -0.51 3.22 17.50
C VAL A 418 -1.95 3.59 17.90
N THR A 419 -2.14 4.66 18.68
CA THR A 419 -3.47 5.09 19.16
C THR A 419 -4.00 6.34 18.47
N ILE A 420 -3.14 7.15 17.86
CA ILE A 420 -3.56 8.34 17.08
C ILE A 420 -3.84 8.05 15.60
N GLN A 421 -3.58 6.82 15.13
CA GLN A 421 -3.90 6.37 13.77
C GLN A 421 -4.21 4.86 13.76
N GLY A 422 -4.84 4.39 12.68
CA GLY A 422 -5.38 3.04 12.55
C GLY A 422 -4.76 2.19 11.45
N ARG A 423 -3.77 2.71 10.71
CA ARG A 423 -3.18 2.03 9.56
C ARG A 423 -2.49 0.74 10.02
N MET A 424 -3.01 -0.41 9.59
CA MET A 424 -2.58 -1.72 10.10
C MET A 424 -1.11 -2.04 9.79
N LYS A 425 -0.56 -1.49 8.70
CA LYS A 425 0.88 -1.50 8.38
C LYS A 425 1.75 -1.03 9.56
N PHE A 426 1.26 -0.04 10.31
CA PHE A 426 1.95 0.55 11.43
C PHE A 426 1.49 -0.04 12.77
N VAL A 427 0.18 -0.09 12.96
CA VAL A 427 -0.46 -0.47 14.23
C VAL A 427 -0.10 -1.91 14.62
N ARG A 428 -0.27 -2.88 13.71
CA ARG A 428 -0.10 -4.30 14.04
C ARG A 428 1.34 -4.66 14.38
N PRO A 429 2.37 -4.33 13.57
CA PRO A 429 3.74 -4.69 13.91
C PRO A 429 4.23 -3.99 15.19
N LEU A 430 3.82 -2.74 15.43
CA LEU A 430 4.28 -2.01 16.60
C LEU A 430 3.60 -2.52 17.90
N TYR A 431 2.31 -2.90 17.84
CA TYR A 431 1.68 -3.63 18.96
C TYR A 431 2.36 -4.98 19.24
N ARG A 432 2.76 -5.74 18.21
CA ARG A 432 3.51 -7.00 18.38
C ARG A 432 4.86 -6.78 19.06
N ASP A 433 5.63 -5.79 18.60
CA ASP A 433 6.93 -5.46 19.21
C ASP A 433 6.74 -4.99 20.67
N LEU A 434 5.77 -4.10 20.93
CA LEU A 434 5.43 -3.60 22.28
C LEU A 434 4.99 -4.72 23.24
N PHE A 435 4.22 -5.68 22.74
CA PHE A 435 3.80 -6.84 23.52
C PHE A 435 4.95 -7.83 23.78
N GLY A 436 5.87 -7.94 22.82
CA GLY A 436 7.11 -8.72 22.95
C GLY A 436 8.01 -8.18 24.05
N PHE A 437 8.12 -6.85 24.17
CA PHE A 437 8.91 -6.19 25.20
C PHE A 437 8.27 -6.32 26.60
N GLU A 438 8.88 -7.12 27.47
CA GLU A 438 8.33 -7.48 28.79
C GLU A 438 7.90 -6.27 29.64
N LYS A 439 8.77 -5.25 29.73
CA LYS A 439 8.50 -4.04 30.52
C LYS A 439 7.34 -3.19 29.98
N ALA A 440 7.05 -3.26 28.69
CA ALA A 440 5.97 -2.50 28.05
C ALA A 440 4.65 -3.28 27.97
N ARG A 441 4.66 -4.61 28.23
CA ARG A 441 3.54 -5.50 27.94
C ARG A 441 2.24 -5.13 28.65
N GLU A 442 2.30 -4.87 29.96
CA GLU A 442 1.11 -4.53 30.75
C GLU A 442 0.49 -3.20 30.29
N LYS A 443 1.35 -2.19 30.08
CA LYS A 443 0.92 -0.88 29.56
C LYS A 443 0.29 -1.03 28.18
N THR A 444 0.88 -1.84 27.31
CA THR A 444 0.37 -2.15 25.96
C THR A 444 -1.01 -2.78 25.99
N LEU A 445 -1.23 -3.80 26.84
CA LEU A 445 -2.52 -4.46 26.99
C LEU A 445 -3.58 -3.50 27.55
N THR A 446 -3.21 -2.66 28.50
CA THR A 446 -4.10 -1.66 29.10
C THR A 446 -4.51 -0.61 28.06
N THR A 447 -3.54 -0.05 27.33
CA THR A 447 -3.77 0.91 26.26
C THR A 447 -4.64 0.32 25.14
N PHE A 448 -4.38 -0.92 24.71
CA PHE A 448 -5.22 -1.58 23.72
C PHE A 448 -6.67 -1.73 24.20
N LYS A 449 -6.89 -2.24 25.41
CA LYS A 449 -8.25 -2.43 25.96
C LYS A 449 -9.02 -1.11 26.06
N GLN A 450 -8.36 -0.02 26.44
CA GLN A 450 -8.95 1.31 26.53
C GLN A 450 -9.36 1.87 25.15
N ASN A 451 -8.55 1.60 24.11
CA ASN A 451 -8.76 2.16 22.78
C ASN A 451 -9.57 1.25 21.84
N ARG A 452 -9.66 -0.06 22.11
CA ARG A 452 -10.36 -1.06 21.28
C ARG A 452 -11.76 -0.64 20.83
N PRO A 453 -12.62 -0.02 21.67
CA PRO A 453 -13.95 0.42 21.25
C PRO A 453 -13.97 1.54 20.20
N PHE A 454 -12.86 2.27 20.03
CA PHE A 454 -12.73 3.40 19.11
C PHE A 454 -11.93 3.07 17.84
N MET A 455 -11.39 1.85 17.75
CA MET A 455 -10.63 1.38 16.60
C MET A 455 -11.58 0.91 15.49
N HIS A 456 -11.08 0.93 14.24
CA HIS A 456 -11.75 0.23 13.14
C HIS A 456 -11.93 -1.26 13.50
N SER A 457 -13.09 -1.85 13.19
CA SER A 457 -13.45 -3.21 13.61
C SER A 457 -12.42 -4.26 13.20
N THR A 458 -11.96 -4.22 11.93
CA THR A 458 -10.90 -5.10 11.42
C THR A 458 -9.58 -4.91 12.18
N THR A 459 -9.12 -3.66 12.37
CA THR A 459 -7.90 -3.37 13.14
C THR A 459 -8.01 -3.87 14.57
N ALA A 460 -9.14 -3.65 15.24
CA ALA A 460 -9.39 -4.11 16.59
C ALA A 460 -9.33 -5.65 16.69
N SER A 461 -9.95 -6.36 15.74
CA SER A 461 -9.96 -7.82 15.69
C SER A 461 -8.56 -8.39 15.47
N LEU A 462 -7.83 -7.88 14.48
CA LEU A 462 -6.51 -8.39 14.15
C LEU A 462 -5.46 -8.06 15.22
N VAL A 463 -5.52 -6.88 15.84
CA VAL A 463 -4.66 -6.56 16.99
C VAL A 463 -5.01 -7.41 18.20
N ALA A 464 -6.30 -7.72 18.44
CA ALA A 464 -6.69 -8.63 19.51
C ALA A 464 -6.08 -10.04 19.32
N LYS A 465 -6.12 -10.56 18.08
CA LYS A 465 -5.44 -11.82 17.70
C LYS A 465 -3.93 -11.72 17.96
N ASP A 466 -3.28 -10.65 17.50
CA ASP A 466 -1.83 -10.42 17.67
C ASP A 466 -1.42 -10.37 19.16
N LEU A 467 -2.26 -9.78 20.01
CA LEU A 467 -2.05 -9.62 21.46
C LEU A 467 -2.59 -10.78 22.30
N LYS A 468 -3.19 -11.81 21.67
CA LYS A 468 -3.78 -12.98 22.33
C LYS A 468 -4.83 -12.60 23.40
N VAL A 469 -5.64 -11.60 23.10
CA VAL A 469 -6.74 -11.14 23.95
C VAL A 469 -8.07 -11.42 23.26
N GLN A 470 -9.06 -11.86 24.03
CA GLN A 470 -10.42 -12.12 23.55
C GLN A 470 -11.18 -10.82 23.32
#